data_AF-A0A924CZS3-F1
#
_entry.id   AF-A0A924CZS3-F1
#
_cell.length_a   1.000
_cell.length_b   1.000
_cell.length_c   1.000
_cell.angle_alpha   90.00
_cell.angle_beta   90.00
_cell.angle_gamma   90.00
#
_symmetry.space_group_name_H-M   'P 1'
#
loop_
_entity.id
_entity.type
_entity.pdbx_description
1 polymer ?
#
loop_
_entity_poly.entity_id
_entity_poly.type
_entity_poly.pdbx_seq_one_letter_code
_entity_poly.pdbx_strand_id
1 'polypeptide(L)'
;MKFRIATNAACHARSIGLLMMVAIAAATSPAQAATTPLAGNWAGDNFSLRVIRGGAMVQGKCVNGKITSPILVDGKGHFVASGYFNPVTSGFRVSDVSPRDQPAKFIGQVNGDKLELKLQADGISGPTSFKLQQGKTIKFADCGRDTRYRLN
;
A
#
# COMPACT_ATOMS: atom_id res chain seq x y z
N MET A 1 66.21 -64.35 18.35
CA MET A 1 67.07 -63.20 18.74
C MET A 1 66.16 -62.13 19.35
N LYS A 2 65.99 -62.07 20.67
CA LYS A 2 66.67 -61.19 21.65
C LYS A 2 66.61 -59.68 21.31
N PHE A 3 65.66 -59.00 21.98
CA PHE A 3 65.68 -57.66 22.61
C PHE A 3 66.33 -56.46 21.89
N ARG A 4 65.67 -55.29 21.92
CA ARG A 4 65.79 -54.27 22.99
C ARG A 4 64.63 -53.26 22.96
N ILE A 5 64.12 -52.97 24.15
CA ILE A 5 63.22 -51.85 24.49
C ILE A 5 64.11 -50.65 24.81
N ALA A 6 63.75 -49.46 24.32
CA ALA A 6 64.22 -48.19 24.86
C ALA A 6 62.99 -47.32 25.18
N THR A 7 62.66 -47.32 26.46
CA THR A 7 61.64 -46.53 27.13
C THR A 7 62.16 -45.11 27.32
N ASN A 8 61.49 -44.11 26.77
CA ASN A 8 61.66 -42.72 27.20
C ASN A 8 60.50 -42.36 28.12
N ALA A 9 60.80 -42.32 29.41
CA ALA A 9 59.91 -41.90 30.46
C ALA A 9 59.86 -40.37 30.56
N ALA A 10 58.62 -39.86 30.65
CA ALA A 10 58.15 -38.69 31.37
C ALA A 10 58.76 -37.30 31.07
N CYS A 11 57.89 -36.37 30.67
CA CYS A 11 57.54 -35.25 31.54
C CYS A 11 56.14 -34.73 31.17
N HIS A 12 55.14 -35.09 31.98
CA HIS A 12 53.84 -34.43 31.95
C HIS A 12 54.02 -33.01 32.46
N ALA A 13 53.62 -32.01 31.68
CA ALA A 13 53.04 -30.78 32.23
C ALA A 13 52.58 -29.87 31.08
N ARG A 14 51.26 -29.85 30.83
CA ARG A 14 50.40 -28.65 30.79
C ARG A 14 49.25 -28.83 29.83
N SER A 15 48.11 -29.15 30.42
CA SER A 15 46.77 -28.97 29.89
C SER A 15 46.59 -27.55 29.36
N ILE A 16 46.36 -27.39 28.07
CA ILE A 16 45.66 -26.24 27.51
C ILE A 16 44.72 -26.81 26.46
N GLY A 17 43.47 -27.04 26.88
CA GLY A 17 42.40 -27.44 25.98
C GLY A 17 42.20 -26.36 24.93
N LEU A 18 42.44 -26.72 23.67
CA LEU A 18 42.13 -25.85 22.55
C LEU A 18 40.60 -25.89 22.35
N LEU A 19 39.89 -24.96 23.01
CA LEU A 19 38.49 -24.67 22.77
C LEU A 19 38.30 -24.32 21.29
N MET A 20 37.64 -25.21 20.53
CA MET A 20 37.02 -24.86 19.25
C MET A 20 35.91 -23.83 19.51
N MET A 21 36.21 -22.54 19.33
CA MET A 21 35.18 -21.51 19.21
C MET A 21 34.48 -21.66 17.85
N VAL A 22 33.32 -22.32 17.86
CA VAL A 22 32.38 -22.28 16.74
C VAL A 22 31.73 -20.89 16.74
N ALA A 23 32.19 -20.01 15.86
CA ALA A 23 31.58 -18.71 15.63
C ALA A 23 30.27 -18.89 14.85
N ILE A 24 29.14 -18.98 15.57
CA ILE A 24 27.81 -18.95 14.96
C ILE A 24 27.54 -17.50 14.52
N ALA A 25 27.83 -17.20 13.26
CA ALA A 25 27.39 -15.96 12.63
C ALA A 25 25.87 -15.98 12.50
N ALA A 26 25.16 -15.39 13.47
CA ALA A 26 23.73 -15.16 13.38
C ALA A 26 23.46 -14.14 12.27
N ALA A 27 23.11 -14.62 11.08
CA ALA A 27 22.60 -13.78 10.00
C ALA A 27 21.22 -13.25 10.41
N THR A 28 21.17 -12.06 10.98
CA THR A 28 19.91 -11.32 11.21
C THR A 28 19.40 -10.82 9.85
N SER A 29 18.55 -11.62 9.20
CA SER A 29 17.80 -11.15 8.04
C SER A 29 16.87 -10.02 8.46
N PRO A 30 16.84 -8.86 7.77
CA PRO A 30 15.85 -7.83 8.05
C PRO A 30 14.46 -8.40 7.78
N ALA A 31 13.61 -8.41 8.81
CA ALA A 31 12.22 -8.83 8.66
C ALA A 31 11.53 -7.91 7.65
N GLN A 32 11.16 -8.46 6.49
CA GLN A 32 10.38 -7.75 5.48
C GLN A 32 9.06 -7.31 6.15
N ALA A 33 8.78 -6.01 6.20
CA ALA A 33 7.54 -5.51 6.77
C ALA A 33 6.34 -6.17 6.07
N ALA A 34 5.49 -6.85 6.84
CA ALA A 34 4.31 -7.50 6.29
C ALA A 34 3.35 -6.44 5.72
N THR A 35 2.88 -6.67 4.50
CA THR A 35 1.85 -5.85 3.85
C THR A 35 0.63 -6.71 3.54
N THR A 36 -0.56 -6.14 3.73
CA THR A 36 -1.83 -6.82 3.48
C THR A 36 -2.55 -6.17 2.29
N PRO A 37 -3.02 -6.92 1.29
CA PRO A 37 -3.81 -6.35 0.21
C PRO A 37 -5.14 -5.78 0.71
N LEU A 38 -5.45 -4.55 0.35
CA LEU A 38 -6.80 -3.99 0.53
C LEU A 38 -7.75 -4.61 -0.50
N ALA A 39 -9.00 -4.85 -0.13
CA ALA A 39 -10.01 -5.41 -1.02
C ALA A 39 -11.43 -4.91 -0.69
N GLY A 40 -12.34 -5.09 -1.64
CA GLY A 40 -13.76 -4.85 -1.46
C GLY A 40 -14.22 -3.45 -1.83
N ASN A 41 -15.47 -3.14 -1.47
CA ASN A 41 -16.08 -1.85 -1.73
C ASN A 41 -15.93 -0.95 -0.51
N TRP A 42 -15.56 0.30 -0.75
CA TRP A 42 -15.42 1.35 0.25
C TRP A 42 -16.15 2.58 -0.24
N ALA A 43 -17.03 3.17 0.55
CA ALA A 43 -17.73 4.38 0.14
C ALA A 43 -17.93 5.35 1.31
N GLY A 44 -17.97 6.63 0.97
CA GLY A 44 -18.35 7.73 1.85
C GLY A 44 -19.60 8.42 1.30
N ASP A 45 -19.69 9.73 1.51
CA ASP A 45 -20.87 10.51 1.13
C ASP A 45 -20.81 11.04 -0.29
N ASN A 46 -19.62 11.19 -0.87
CA ASN A 46 -19.44 11.74 -2.24
C ASN A 46 -18.30 11.05 -3.00
N PHE A 47 -17.80 9.92 -2.49
CA PHE A 47 -16.66 9.22 -3.04
C PHE A 47 -16.77 7.73 -2.77
N SER A 48 -16.35 6.91 -3.71
CA SER A 48 -16.32 5.45 -3.58
C SER A 48 -15.10 4.86 -4.28
N LEU A 49 -14.68 3.72 -3.75
CA LEU A 49 -13.54 2.94 -4.19
C LEU A 49 -13.96 1.47 -4.27
N ARG A 50 -13.88 0.87 -5.45
CA ARG A 50 -14.00 -0.58 -5.63
C ARG A 50 -12.62 -1.17 -5.81
N VAL A 51 -12.11 -1.82 -4.77
CA VAL A 51 -10.77 -2.40 -4.74
C VAL A 51 -10.83 -3.85 -5.21
N ILE A 52 -10.03 -4.14 -6.23
CA ILE A 52 -9.80 -5.46 -6.83
C ILE A 52 -8.32 -5.82 -6.73
N ARG A 53 -7.96 -7.05 -7.07
CA ARG A 53 -6.59 -7.57 -6.88
C ARG A 53 -5.50 -6.69 -7.50
N GLY A 54 -5.76 -6.11 -8.67
CA GLY A 54 -4.78 -5.31 -9.42
C GLY A 54 -4.82 -3.80 -9.17
N GLY A 55 -5.72 -3.31 -8.32
CA GLY A 55 -5.91 -1.89 -8.09
C GLY A 55 -7.34 -1.54 -7.73
N ALA A 56 -7.81 -0.37 -8.12
CA ALA A 56 -9.16 0.06 -7.75
C ALA A 56 -9.80 1.00 -8.76
N MET A 57 -11.13 0.95 -8.81
CA MET A 57 -11.93 1.94 -9.53
C MET A 57 -12.37 3.02 -8.56
N VAL A 58 -12.16 4.28 -8.94
CA VAL A 58 -12.54 5.47 -8.18
C VAL A 58 -13.75 6.08 -8.83
N GLN A 59 -14.75 6.42 -8.04
CA GLN A 59 -15.92 7.12 -8.51
C GLN A 59 -16.39 8.16 -7.49
N GLY A 60 -16.63 9.38 -7.98
CA GLY A 60 -17.26 10.48 -7.27
C GLY A 60 -18.28 11.15 -8.19
N LYS A 61 -19.02 12.12 -7.66
CA LYS A 61 -20.15 12.76 -8.36
C LYS A 61 -19.79 13.34 -9.74
N CYS A 62 -18.63 13.97 -9.85
CA CYS A 62 -18.12 14.58 -11.09
C CYS A 62 -16.71 14.09 -11.39
N VAL A 63 -16.40 12.86 -11.00
CA VAL A 63 -15.07 12.31 -11.24
C VAL A 63 -15.07 10.80 -11.33
N ASN A 64 -14.31 10.28 -12.29
CA ASN A 64 -13.87 8.89 -12.29
C ASN A 64 -12.34 8.81 -12.17
N GLY A 65 -11.83 7.65 -11.77
CA GLY A 65 -10.40 7.42 -11.74
C GLY A 65 -10.07 5.94 -11.57
N LYS A 66 -8.78 5.64 -11.58
CA LYS A 66 -8.28 4.28 -11.43
C LYS A 66 -6.96 4.28 -10.69
N ILE A 67 -6.84 3.41 -9.70
CA ILE A 67 -5.57 3.00 -9.10
C ILE A 67 -5.07 1.81 -9.90
N THR A 68 -3.85 1.91 -10.44
CA THR A 68 -3.33 0.95 -11.44
C THR A 68 -2.41 -0.12 -10.85
N SER A 69 -2.13 -0.04 -9.55
CA SER A 69 -1.35 -1.02 -8.81
C SER A 69 -2.16 -1.62 -7.66
N PRO A 70 -1.85 -2.85 -7.21
CA PRO A 70 -2.40 -3.39 -5.98
C PRO A 70 -2.23 -2.40 -4.82
N ILE A 71 -3.26 -2.29 -3.98
CA ILE A 71 -3.21 -1.45 -2.79
C ILE A 71 -2.70 -2.33 -1.65
N LEU A 72 -1.45 -2.09 -1.25
CA LEU A 72 -0.78 -2.83 -0.18
C LEU A 72 -0.75 -1.95 1.07
N VAL A 73 -1.41 -2.40 2.13
CA VAL A 73 -1.49 -1.72 3.42
C VAL A 73 -0.36 -2.22 4.31
N ASP A 74 0.41 -1.31 4.88
CA ASP A 74 1.49 -1.64 5.80
C ASP A 74 0.99 -2.05 7.20
N GLY A 75 1.89 -2.51 8.06
CA GLY A 75 1.56 -2.91 9.44
C GLY A 75 1.03 -1.79 10.34
N LYS A 76 1.04 -0.52 9.88
CA LYS A 76 0.46 0.64 10.57
C LYS A 76 -0.88 1.07 9.94
N GLY A 77 -1.37 0.35 8.93
CA GLY A 77 -2.61 0.68 8.24
C GLY A 77 -2.45 1.71 7.13
N HIS A 78 -1.23 2.13 6.77
CA HIS A 78 -1.02 3.11 5.70
C HIS A 78 -0.86 2.45 4.33
N PHE A 79 -1.23 3.18 3.28
CA PHE A 79 -0.80 2.85 1.93
C PHE A 79 -0.56 4.10 1.10
N VAL A 80 0.25 3.94 0.05
CA VAL A 80 0.38 4.89 -1.05
C VAL A 80 0.24 4.13 -2.35
N ALA A 81 -0.68 4.54 -3.20
CA ALA A 81 -0.91 3.93 -4.49
C ALA A 81 -0.96 5.00 -5.59
N SER A 82 -0.41 4.66 -6.76
CA SER A 82 -0.43 5.53 -7.93
C SER A 82 -1.62 5.19 -8.82
N GLY A 83 -2.13 6.21 -9.50
CA GLY A 83 -3.23 6.04 -10.42
C GLY A 83 -3.48 7.31 -11.22
N TYR A 84 -4.71 7.40 -11.72
CA TYR A 84 -5.17 8.52 -12.50
C TYR A 84 -6.55 8.97 -12.03
N PHE A 85 -6.81 10.26 -12.22
CA PHE A 85 -8.07 10.91 -11.91
C PHE A 85 -8.53 11.71 -13.13
N ASN A 86 -9.83 11.66 -13.41
CA ASN A 86 -10.45 12.22 -14.58
C ASN A 86 -11.63 13.11 -14.15
N PRO A 87 -11.45 14.44 -14.03
CA PRO A 87 -12.55 15.33 -13.69
C PRO A 87 -13.56 15.33 -14.84
N VAL A 88 -14.79 14.91 -14.55
CA VAL A 88 -15.89 14.94 -15.52
C VAL A 88 -16.57 16.29 -15.38
N THR A 89 -16.51 17.11 -16.41
CA THR A 89 -17.18 18.43 -16.43
C THR A 89 -18.66 18.26 -16.76
N SER A 90 -19.53 19.03 -16.09
CA SER A 90 -20.94 19.14 -16.45
C SER A 90 -21.12 20.02 -17.68
N GLY A 91 -21.76 19.52 -18.72
CA GLY A 91 -22.06 20.26 -19.94
C GLY A 91 -22.05 19.37 -21.18
N PHE A 92 -22.59 19.87 -22.29
CA PHE A 92 -22.51 19.22 -23.60
C PHE A 92 -21.08 18.75 -23.80
N ARG A 93 -20.87 17.45 -24.04
CA ARG A 93 -19.57 16.94 -24.44
C ARG A 93 -19.14 17.79 -25.63
N VAL A 94 -18.17 18.69 -25.44
CA VAL A 94 -17.47 19.27 -26.56
C VAL A 94 -16.82 18.06 -27.20
N SER A 95 -17.43 17.61 -28.28
CA SER A 95 -16.98 16.43 -29.01
C SER A 95 -15.49 16.68 -29.31
N ASP A 96 -14.68 15.67 -29.02
CA ASP A 96 -13.24 15.59 -29.31
C ASP A 96 -12.21 16.00 -28.24
N VAL A 97 -12.60 16.46 -27.05
CA VAL A 97 -11.65 16.53 -25.91
C VAL A 97 -11.98 15.45 -24.90
N SER A 98 -11.38 14.26 -25.05
CA SER A 98 -11.35 13.28 -23.97
C SER A 98 -10.80 13.96 -22.71
N PRO A 99 -11.53 13.97 -21.58
CA PRO A 99 -10.97 14.48 -20.35
C PRO A 99 -9.65 13.76 -20.09
N ARG A 100 -8.56 14.52 -19.92
CA ARG A 100 -7.23 13.94 -19.77
C ARG A 100 -7.10 13.31 -18.40
N ASP A 101 -6.66 12.06 -18.38
CA ASP A 101 -6.26 11.38 -17.17
C ASP A 101 -5.09 12.13 -16.53
N GLN A 102 -5.33 12.67 -15.34
CA GLN A 102 -4.31 13.35 -14.54
C GLN A 102 -3.66 12.36 -13.61
N PRO A 103 -2.31 12.24 -13.60
CA PRO A 103 -1.61 11.43 -12.62
C PRO A 103 -2.00 11.82 -11.19
N ALA A 104 -2.25 10.82 -10.36
CA ALA A 104 -2.71 11.01 -9.00
C ALA A 104 -2.03 10.04 -8.03
N LYS A 105 -1.79 10.52 -6.82
CA LYS A 105 -1.40 9.69 -5.67
C LYS A 105 -2.56 9.57 -4.70
N PHE A 106 -2.83 8.34 -4.29
CA PHE A 106 -3.85 7.96 -3.33
C PHE A 106 -3.13 7.54 -2.05
N ILE A 107 -3.30 8.32 -0.99
CA ILE A 107 -2.66 8.08 0.31
C ILE A 107 -3.77 7.72 1.28
N GLY A 108 -3.71 6.54 1.88
CA GLY A 108 -4.77 6.05 2.74
C GLY A 108 -4.29 5.64 4.12
N GLN A 109 -5.18 5.79 5.10
CA GLN A 109 -5.09 5.20 6.43
C GLN A 109 -6.30 4.32 6.67
N VAL A 110 -6.06 3.03 6.90
CA VAL A 110 -7.08 2.04 7.25
C VAL A 110 -7.08 1.83 8.76
N ASN A 111 -8.26 1.82 9.36
CA ASN A 111 -8.49 1.44 10.76
C ASN A 111 -9.78 0.63 10.84
N GLY A 112 -9.64 -0.70 10.89
CA GLY A 112 -10.77 -1.63 10.82
C GLY A 112 -11.54 -1.48 9.50
N ASP A 113 -12.82 -1.14 9.60
CA ASP A 113 -13.74 -0.92 8.48
C ASP A 113 -13.73 0.54 7.97
N LYS A 114 -12.88 1.41 8.51
CA LYS A 114 -12.77 2.83 8.14
C LYS A 114 -11.52 3.08 7.32
N LEU A 115 -11.64 3.93 6.31
CA LEU A 115 -10.57 4.39 5.45
C LEU A 115 -10.61 5.91 5.33
N GLU A 116 -9.54 6.58 5.78
CA GLU A 116 -9.29 7.97 5.45
C GLU A 116 -8.40 8.02 4.21
N LEU A 117 -8.90 8.61 3.13
CA LEU A 117 -8.23 8.66 1.83
C LEU A 117 -7.93 10.10 1.46
N LYS A 118 -6.66 10.40 1.16
CA LYS A 118 -6.21 11.65 0.56
C LYS A 118 -5.84 11.43 -0.90
N LEU A 119 -6.35 12.30 -1.75
CA LEU A 119 -6.05 12.37 -3.18
C LEU A 119 -5.13 13.57 -3.45
N GLN A 120 -3.98 13.30 -4.07
CA GLN A 120 -3.05 14.33 -4.52
C GLN A 120 -2.93 14.24 -6.04
N ALA A 121 -3.38 15.27 -6.74
CA ALA A 121 -3.18 15.44 -8.18
C ALA A 121 -3.13 16.95 -8.49
N ASP A 122 -2.45 17.29 -9.58
CA ASP A 122 -2.39 18.66 -10.05
C ASP A 122 -3.76 19.11 -10.60
N GLY A 123 -4.11 20.37 -10.36
CA GLY A 123 -5.34 20.96 -10.92
C GLY A 123 -6.66 20.46 -10.31
N ILE A 124 -6.63 19.74 -9.18
CA ILE A 124 -7.86 19.38 -8.46
C ILE A 124 -8.47 20.61 -7.78
N SER A 125 -9.71 20.93 -8.15
CA SER A 125 -10.59 21.84 -7.43
C SER A 125 -11.65 21.04 -6.67
N GLY A 126 -11.54 20.94 -5.34
CA GLY A 126 -12.52 20.24 -4.50
C GLY A 126 -11.92 19.57 -3.27
N PRO A 127 -12.71 18.80 -2.51
CA PRO A 127 -12.20 18.02 -1.39
C PRO A 127 -11.12 17.04 -1.86
N THR A 128 -9.97 17.07 -1.21
CA THR A 128 -8.88 16.11 -1.44
C THR A 128 -8.86 15.00 -0.41
N SER A 129 -9.73 15.04 0.58
CA SER A 129 -9.77 14.10 1.71
C SER A 129 -11.17 13.51 1.85
N PHE A 130 -11.24 12.19 1.98
CA PHE A 130 -12.47 11.43 1.98
C PHE A 130 -12.46 10.42 3.13
N LYS A 131 -13.60 10.28 3.80
CA LYS A 131 -13.83 9.22 4.80
C LYS A 131 -14.72 8.17 4.17
N LEU A 132 -14.21 6.94 4.07
CA LEU A 132 -14.87 5.81 3.46
C LEU A 132 -15.07 4.71 4.50
N GLN A 133 -16.15 3.95 4.34
CA GLN A 133 -16.44 2.78 5.16
C GLN A 133 -16.57 1.55 4.27
N GLN A 134 -16.01 0.43 4.73
CA GLN A 134 -16.09 -0.84 4.02
C GLN A 134 -17.54 -1.31 3.92
N GLY A 135 -17.92 -1.86 2.77
CA GLY A 135 -19.27 -2.37 2.51
C GLY A 135 -20.34 -1.30 2.29
N LYS A 136 -20.08 -0.03 2.65
CA LYS A 136 -20.98 1.08 2.30
C LYS A 136 -21.07 1.21 0.78
N THR A 137 -22.27 1.49 0.30
CA THR A 137 -22.53 1.78 -1.12
C THR A 137 -23.18 3.15 -1.25
N ILE A 138 -22.88 3.84 -2.35
CA ILE A 138 -23.50 5.11 -2.68
C ILE A 138 -23.93 5.09 -4.15
N LYS A 139 -25.04 5.79 -4.43
CA LYS A 139 -25.44 6.14 -5.79
C LYS A 139 -25.09 7.60 -6.02
N PHE A 140 -24.27 7.86 -7.04
CA PHE A 140 -23.98 9.24 -7.45
C PHE A 140 -25.13 9.76 -8.30
N ALA A 141 -25.55 11.01 -8.04
CA ALA A 141 -26.36 11.74 -9.00
C ALA A 141 -25.49 12.14 -10.19
N ASP A 142 -26.09 12.26 -11.37
CA ASP A 142 -25.38 12.69 -12.58
C ASP A 142 -24.68 14.03 -12.39
N CYS A 143 -23.44 14.11 -12.87
CA CYS A 143 -22.69 15.35 -12.88
C CYS A 143 -23.44 16.41 -13.71
N GLY A 144 -23.79 17.54 -13.09
CA GLY A 144 -24.50 18.65 -13.75
C GLY A 144 -26.02 18.66 -13.63
N ARG A 145 -26.66 17.62 -13.06
CA ARG A 145 -28.11 17.62 -12.80
C ARG A 145 -28.50 18.02 -11.38
N ASP A 146 -27.54 18.42 -10.54
CA ASP A 146 -27.84 18.95 -9.22
C ASP A 146 -28.18 20.45 -9.30
N THR A 147 -29.46 20.76 -9.17
CA THR A 147 -30.00 22.12 -9.22
C THR A 147 -29.60 22.98 -8.02
N ARG A 148 -28.96 22.43 -6.98
CA ARG A 148 -28.48 23.19 -5.82
C ARG A 148 -27.27 24.09 -6.08
N TYR A 149 -26.65 24.00 -7.26
CA TYR A 149 -25.48 24.81 -7.65
C TYR A 149 -25.74 25.66 -8.91
N ARG A 150 -26.99 26.07 -9.18
CA ARG A 150 -27.22 27.20 -10.09
C ARG A 150 -26.65 28.45 -9.42
N LEU A 151 -25.60 29.03 -10.00
CA LEU A 151 -25.20 30.40 -9.72
C LEU A 151 -26.40 31.29 -10.05
N ASN A 152 -26.87 32.00 -9.03
CA ASN A 152 -27.87 33.06 -9.16
C ASN A 152 -27.18 34.33 -9.66
#